data_AF-A0A1C0VPT5-F1
#
_entry.id   AF-A0A1C0VPT5-F1
#
_cell.length_a   1.000
_cell.length_b   1.000
_cell.length_c   1.000
_cell.angle_alpha   90.00
_cell.angle_beta   90.00
_cell.angle_gamma   90.00
#
_symmetry.space_group_name_H-M   'P 1'
#
loop_
_entity.id
_entity.type
_entity.pdbx_description
1 polymer ?
#
loop_
_entity_poly.entity_id
_entity_poly.type
_entity_poly.pdbx_seq_one_letter_code
_entity_poly.pdbx_strand_id
1 'polypeptide(L)' 'MNSNGAQLDNQAKHNDFTTQSNAYAIEEARTGFTPYAERLNGRLAMIGFILLLGLQVLVKHGFFG' A
#
# COMPACT_ATOMS: atom_id res chain seq x y z
N MET A 1 51.56 26.02 23.01
CA MET A 1 50.84 26.12 21.72
C MET A 1 51.53 25.27 20.68
N ASN A 2 50.81 24.32 20.06
CA ASN A 2 51.06 23.87 18.69
C ASN A 2 49.71 23.38 18.13
N SER A 3 49.01 24.28 17.46
CA SER A 3 47.90 23.99 16.56
C SER A 3 48.45 23.31 15.32
N ASN A 4 47.92 22.13 14.93
CA ASN A 4 47.76 21.66 13.54
C ASN A 4 47.44 20.16 13.52
N GLY A 5 46.16 19.85 13.66
CA GLY A 5 45.69 18.47 13.55
C GLY A 5 44.23 18.31 13.93
N ALA A 6 43.38 19.25 13.53
CA ALA A 6 41.98 18.94 13.33
C ALA A 6 41.95 17.88 12.21
N GLN A 7 42.14 16.61 12.60
CA GLN A 7 41.79 15.48 11.75
C GLN A 7 40.28 15.52 11.63
N LEU A 8 39.85 16.29 10.63
CA LEU A 8 38.63 16.08 9.90
C LEU A 8 38.70 14.63 9.42
N ASP A 9 38.09 13.75 10.20
CA ASP A 9 37.84 12.37 9.82
C ASP A 9 36.97 12.39 8.56
N ASN A 10 37.65 12.37 7.43
CA ASN A 10 37.09 12.45 6.09
C ASN A 10 36.63 11.05 5.67
N GLN A 11 35.74 10.41 6.46
CA GLN A 11 34.84 9.31 6.07
C GLN A 11 34.12 8.64 7.28
N ALA A 12 33.78 9.33 8.38
CA ALA A 12 32.67 8.89 9.25
C ALA A 12 31.28 9.14 8.63
N LYS A 13 31.19 9.16 7.30
CA LYS A 13 29.93 8.84 6.64
C LYS A 13 29.79 7.33 6.75
N HIS A 14 29.21 6.89 7.87
CA HIS A 14 28.44 5.67 7.85
C HIS A 14 27.59 5.73 6.58
N ASN A 15 27.78 4.74 5.72
CA ASN A 15 27.04 4.61 4.50
C ASN A 15 25.57 4.39 4.89
N ASP A 16 24.85 5.48 5.10
CA ASP A 16 23.42 5.41 5.18
C ASP A 16 22.91 5.29 3.75
N PHE A 17 22.96 4.05 3.26
CA PHE A 17 22.28 3.57 2.06
C PHE A 17 20.75 3.65 2.21
N THR A 18 20.22 4.49 3.11
CA THR A 18 18.88 5.08 3.03
C THR A 18 18.73 6.03 1.84
N THR A 19 19.67 5.99 0.87
CA THR A 19 19.30 6.13 -0.55
C THR A 19 17.96 5.45 -0.70
N GLN A 20 16.95 6.31 -0.78
CA GLN A 20 15.58 5.95 -0.98
C GLN A 20 15.62 5.18 -2.28
N SER A 21 15.74 3.87 -2.17
CA SER A 21 15.36 2.95 -3.20
C SER A 21 13.84 3.03 -3.26
N ASN A 22 13.37 4.18 -3.71
CA ASN A 22 12.36 4.25 -4.74
C ASN A 22 12.98 3.67 -6.02
N ALA A 23 13.53 2.45 -5.91
CA ALA A 23 13.25 1.46 -6.90
C ALA A 23 11.74 1.54 -7.00
N TYR A 24 11.28 2.11 -8.10
CA TYR A 24 10.58 1.34 -9.12
C TYR A 24 11.02 -0.14 -9.00
N ALA A 25 10.65 -0.78 -7.88
CA ALA A 25 10.69 -2.20 -7.70
C ALA A 25 9.84 -2.60 -8.87
N ILE A 26 10.50 -3.21 -9.86
CA ILE A 26 9.88 -3.71 -11.06
C ILE A 26 8.53 -4.23 -10.58
N GLU A 27 7.46 -3.51 -10.93
CA GLU A 27 6.10 -3.97 -10.77
C GLU A 27 6.06 -5.11 -11.77
N GLU A 28 6.73 -6.23 -11.44
CA GLU A 28 6.52 -7.51 -12.06
C GLU A 28 5.01 -7.57 -12.08
N ALA A 29 4.43 -7.65 -13.27
CA ALA A 29 3.00 -7.75 -13.43
C ALA A 29 2.59 -9.00 -12.66
N ARG A 30 2.30 -8.84 -11.37
CA ARG A 30 2.01 -9.92 -10.44
C ARG A 30 0.58 -10.26 -10.76
N THR A 31 0.41 -11.08 -11.78
CA THR A 31 -0.88 -11.64 -12.14
C THR A 31 -1.31 -12.55 -10.99
N GLY A 32 -2.48 -12.30 -10.40
CA GLY A 32 -3.03 -13.12 -9.31
C GLY A 32 -3.49 -12.33 -8.08
N PHE A 33 -3.46 -12.97 -6.92
CA PHE A 33 -3.84 -12.40 -5.62
C PHE A 33 -2.75 -11.45 -5.10
N THR A 34 -2.67 -10.27 -5.68
CA THR A 34 -1.84 -9.20 -5.12
C THR A 34 -2.53 -8.57 -3.92
N PRO A 35 -1.78 -8.01 -2.94
CA PRO A 35 -2.38 -7.29 -1.81
C PRO A 35 -3.33 -6.16 -2.25
N TYR A 36 -3.07 -5.54 -3.40
CA TYR A 36 -3.96 -4.57 -4.02
C TYR A 36 -5.26 -5.23 -4.51
N ALA A 37 -5.16 -6.32 -5.28
CA ALA A 37 -6.31 -7.06 -5.80
C ALA A 37 -7.19 -7.63 -4.67
N GLU A 38 -6.59 -8.15 -3.60
CA GLU A 38 -7.32 -8.65 -2.42
C GLU A 38 -8.14 -7.55 -1.76
N ARG A 39 -7.54 -6.38 -1.53
CA ARG A 39 -8.23 -5.21 -0.96
C ARG A 39 -9.34 -4.71 -1.88
N LEU A 40 -9.10 -4.69 -3.20
CA LEU A 40 -10.09 -4.29 -4.18
C LEU A 40 -11.28 -5.26 -4.18
N ASN A 41 -11.01 -6.56 -4.29
CA ASN A 41 -12.05 -7.61 -4.27
C ASN A 41 -12.84 -7.59 -2.96
N GLY A 42 -12.17 -7.41 -1.81
CA GLY A 42 -12.83 -7.29 -0.52
C GLY A 42 -13.81 -6.12 -0.45
N ARG A 43 -13.45 -4.95 -1.00
CA ARG A 43 -14.35 -3.78 -1.06
C ARG A 43 -15.54 -4.03 -1.97
N LEU A 44 -15.30 -4.59 -3.15
CA LEU A 44 -16.37 -4.94 -4.11
C LEU A 44 -17.35 -5.94 -3.48
N ALA A 45 -16.84 -6.94 -2.75
CA ALA A 45 -17.66 -7.91 -2.03
C ALA A 45 -18.52 -7.25 -0.94
N MET A 46 -17.96 -6.34 -0.13
CA MET A 46 -18.71 -5.61 0.88
C MET A 46 -19.83 -4.76 0.27
N ILE A 47 -19.54 -4.04 -0.82
CA ILE A 47 -20.54 -3.25 -1.55
C ILE A 47 -21.64 -4.17 -2.11
N GLY A 48 -21.26 -5.26 -2.78
CA GLY A 48 -22.21 -6.23 -3.33
C GLY A 48 -23.12 -6.84 -2.27
N PHE A 49 -22.57 -7.15 -1.09
CA PHE A 49 -23.34 -7.67 0.03
C PHE A 49 -24.37 -6.66 0.57
N ILE A 50 -23.97 -5.41 0.77
CA ILE A 50 -24.87 -4.34 1.23
C ILE A 50 -25.98 -4.09 0.19
N LEU A 51 -25.64 -4.04 -1.09
CA LEU A 51 -26.61 -3.90 -2.17
C LEU A 51 -27.61 -5.05 -2.21
N LEU A 52 -27.14 -6.29 -2.00
CA LEU A 52 -28.01 -7.46 -1.94
C LEU A 52 -28.99 -7.38 -0.77
N LEU A 53 -28.52 -6.98 0.42
CA LEU A 53 -29.38 -6.78 1.58
C LEU A 53 -30.42 -5.67 1.33
N GLY A 54 -30.00 -4.54 0.77
CA GLY A 54 -30.90 -3.43 0.43
C GLY A 54 -31.96 -3.83 -0.60
N LEU A 55 -31.56 -4.54 -1.66
CA LEU A 55 -32.47 -5.07 -2.67
C LEU A 55 -33.44 -6.09 -2.06
N GLN A 56 -32.97 -6.97 -1.19
CA GLN A 56 -33.80 -7.96 -0.51
C GLN A 56 -34.90 -7.31 0.33
N VAL A 57 -34.58 -6.21 1.02
CA VAL A 57 -35.56 -5.42 1.78
C VAL A 57 -36.56 -4.75 0.85
N LEU A 58 -36.09 -4.14 -0.24
CA LEU A 58 -36.95 -3.48 -1.23
C LEU A 58 -37.94 -4.45 -1.88
N VAL A 59 -37.45 -5.62 -2.32
CA VAL A 59 -38.28 -6.68 -2.92
C VAL A 59 -39.34 -7.16 -1.93
N LYS A 60 -38.97 -7.35 -0.65
CA LYS A 60 -39.89 -7.77 0.40
C LYS A 60 -40.92 -6.70 0.79
N HIS A 61 -40.60 -5.42 0.68
CA HIS A 61 -41.46 -4.32 1.14
C HIS A 61 -42.37 -3.71 0.08
N GLY A 62 -42.28 -4.07 -1.21
CA GLY A 62 -43.22 -3.46 -2.15
C GLY A 62 -43.12 -3.76 -3.65
N PHE A 63 -42.52 -4.88 -4.08
CA PHE A 63 -42.55 -5.24 -5.52
C PHE A 63 -43.43 -6.46 -5.86
N PHE A 64 -43.88 -7.22 -4.87
CA PHE A 64 -44.85 -8.32 -5.02
C PHE A 64 -46.12 -8.08 -4.19
N GLY A 65 -46.60 -6.83 -4.16
CA GLY A 65 -47.93 -6.47 -3.67
C GLY A 65 -48.90 -6.31 -4.83
#